data_AF-A0A2S0MCK0-F1
#
_entry.id   AF-A0A2S0MCK0-F1
#
_cell.length_a   1.000
_cell.length_b   1.000
_cell.length_c   1.000
_cell.angle_alpha   90.00
_cell.angle_beta   90.00
_cell.angle_gamma   90.00
#
_symmetry.space_group_name_H-M   'P 1'
#
loop_
_entity.id
_entity.type
_entity.pdbx_description
1 polymer ?
#
loop_
_entity_poly.entity_id
_entity_poly.type
_entity_poly.pdbx_seq_one_letter_code
_entity_poly.pdbx_strand_id
1 'polypeptide(L)'
;MTVTPPVQATPYTPLRRRLLLAAALTWASALPACGQQGSDMQEDPQSKEKFGSPQAAALYRAAAAGDLERARQLIAQGADLNAANAREMTLLETAMRDGNRRAFDSLLDLGADPAYLGTHRDTPLHYATILPDPSWLKALLARGASTEVHNSMGDTLLFSALGADTEPHVQILLDAGADIHARNNSGETLLHQAASINRFDDVVRFLELGVDPTLKDDIGYTFQHAFFNTPERLLNPQAKAARAKVRAWLRSRNIPLEERQ
;
A
#
# COMPACT_ATOMS: atom_id res chain seq x y z
N MET A 1 42.18 -37.84 6.75
CA MET A 1 41.02 -37.39 7.56
C MET A 1 41.24 -35.92 7.87
N THR A 2 40.69 -35.02 7.07
CA THR A 2 40.85 -33.57 7.23
C THR A 2 39.56 -32.98 7.75
N VAL A 3 39.59 -32.49 8.99
CA VAL A 3 38.47 -31.82 9.66
C VAL A 3 38.42 -30.38 9.16
N THR A 4 37.32 -30.01 8.51
CA THR A 4 36.98 -28.63 8.16
C THR A 4 36.41 -27.90 9.39
N PRO A 5 36.83 -26.65 9.68
CA PRO A 5 36.26 -25.87 10.77
C PRO A 5 34.88 -25.28 10.39
N PRO A 6 34.03 -24.93 11.38
CA PRO A 6 32.69 -24.41 11.12
C PRO A 6 32.73 -22.98 10.56
N VAL A 7 31.87 -22.75 9.58
CA VAL A 7 31.61 -21.45 8.95
C VAL A 7 31.07 -20.49 10.02
N GLN A 8 31.79 -19.40 10.25
CA GLN A 8 31.37 -18.32 11.14
C GLN A 8 30.16 -17.60 10.53
N ALA A 9 29.06 -17.54 11.27
CA ALA A 9 27.89 -16.75 10.92
C ALA A 9 28.28 -15.26 10.83
N THR A 10 28.08 -14.67 9.66
CA THR A 10 28.22 -13.22 9.48
C THR A 10 27.08 -12.49 10.18
N PRO A 11 27.33 -11.31 10.76
CA PRO A 11 26.31 -10.53 11.44
C PRO A 11 25.26 -10.04 10.44
N TYR A 12 24.00 -10.22 10.83
CA TYR A 12 22.79 -9.70 10.21
C TYR A 12 22.93 -8.22 9.82
N THR A 13 22.95 -7.95 8.50
CA THR A 13 22.74 -6.61 7.95
C THR A 13 21.23 -6.47 7.72
N PRO A 14 20.50 -5.59 8.44
CA PRO A 14 19.08 -5.44 8.19
C PRO A 14 18.88 -4.98 6.74
N LEU A 15 18.01 -5.70 6.00
CA LEU A 15 17.50 -5.22 4.73
C LEU A 15 17.01 -3.79 4.93
N ARG A 16 17.49 -2.94 4.04
CA ARG A 16 17.24 -1.51 4.01
C ARG A 16 15.76 -1.24 4.19
N ARG A 17 15.47 -0.33 5.14
CA ARG A 17 14.15 0.20 5.49
C ARG A 17 13.20 0.18 4.29
N ARG A 18 12.02 -0.43 4.46
CA ARG A 18 10.82 0.01 3.74
C ARG A 18 10.75 1.52 3.91
N LEU A 19 11.02 2.27 2.86
CA LEU A 19 10.66 3.68 2.78
C LEU A 19 9.14 3.69 2.64
N LEU A 20 8.47 3.56 3.78
CA LEU A 20 7.11 4.04 3.93
C LEU A 20 7.20 5.54 3.64
N LEU A 21 6.45 6.01 2.64
CA LEU A 21 6.17 7.42 2.44
C LEU A 21 5.37 7.91 3.66
N ALA A 22 6.08 8.24 4.74
CA ALA A 22 5.52 9.01 5.84
C ALA A 22 5.46 10.47 5.39
N ALA A 23 4.31 10.89 4.86
CA ALA A 23 4.03 12.30 4.61
C ALA A 23 3.78 12.99 5.97
N ALA A 24 4.85 13.38 6.65
CA ALA A 24 4.78 14.25 7.82
C ALA A 24 4.56 15.71 7.35
N LEU A 25 3.29 16.14 7.26
CA LEU A 25 2.95 17.56 7.16
C LEU A 25 2.93 18.15 8.58
N THR A 26 4.06 18.72 9.02
CA THR A 26 4.11 19.54 10.23
C THR A 26 3.56 20.93 9.93
N TRP A 27 2.39 21.27 10.49
CA TRP A 27 1.89 22.63 10.55
C TRP A 27 2.71 23.44 11.56
N ALA A 28 3.38 24.50 11.11
CA ALA A 28 3.95 25.51 11.98
C ALA A 28 2.92 26.64 12.18
N SER A 29 2.54 26.84 13.44
CA SER A 29 1.66 27.89 13.93
C SER A 29 2.33 29.27 13.96
N ALA A 30 1.69 30.28 13.38
CA ALA A 30 1.77 31.67 13.83
C ALA A 30 0.56 32.49 13.30
N LEU A 31 -0.16 33.15 14.22
CA LEU A 31 -1.12 34.25 13.97
C LEU A 31 -0.63 35.46 14.80
N PRO A 32 -1.17 36.68 14.65
CA PRO A 32 -1.66 37.37 13.44
C PRO A 32 -1.15 38.83 13.34
N ALA A 33 -1.26 39.47 12.18
CA ALA A 33 -1.38 40.94 12.10
C ALA A 33 -2.12 41.37 10.83
N CYS A 34 -3.05 42.30 11.01
CA CYS A 34 -4.05 42.84 10.08
C CYS A 34 -3.50 43.43 8.76
N GLY A 35 -4.36 43.47 7.73
CA GLY A 35 -4.30 44.54 6.72
C GLY A 35 -4.88 44.22 5.34
N GLN A 36 -6.17 44.50 5.15
CA GLN A 36 -6.82 45.02 3.93
C GLN A 36 -6.72 44.26 2.58
N GLN A 37 -7.90 43.81 2.15
CA GLN A 37 -8.48 43.75 0.80
C GLN A 37 -7.56 43.97 -0.42
N GLY A 38 -7.48 42.93 -1.25
CA GLY A 38 -7.12 42.99 -2.65
C GLY A 38 -7.49 41.68 -3.32
N SER A 39 -8.31 41.75 -4.36
CA SER A 39 -8.59 40.67 -5.29
C SER A 39 -7.29 40.06 -5.81
N ASP A 40 -7.09 38.77 -5.57
CA ASP A 40 -6.32 37.87 -6.42
C ASP A 40 -6.58 36.44 -5.91
N MET A 41 -7.41 35.69 -6.63
CA MET A 41 -7.33 34.23 -6.55
C MET A 41 -5.98 33.86 -7.17
N GLN A 42 -4.95 33.81 -6.33
CA GLN A 42 -3.66 33.24 -6.71
C GLN A 42 -3.90 31.74 -6.93
N GLU A 43 -4.13 31.39 -8.19
CA GLU A 43 -3.92 30.04 -8.70
C GLU A 43 -2.52 29.59 -8.23
N ASP A 44 -2.47 28.47 -7.50
CA ASP A 44 -1.21 27.86 -7.09
C ASP A 44 -0.36 27.56 -8.34
N PRO A 45 0.86 28.14 -8.46
CA PRO A 45 1.76 27.96 -9.60
C PRO A 45 2.29 26.53 -9.80
N GLN A 46 1.92 25.55 -8.96
CA GLN A 46 2.35 24.15 -9.08
C GLN A 46 1.36 23.19 -9.80
N SER A 47 0.22 23.66 -10.29
CA SER A 47 -0.90 22.83 -10.80
C SER A 47 -0.75 22.26 -12.24
N LYS A 48 0.45 22.19 -12.82
CA LYS A 48 0.67 21.56 -14.13
C LYS A 48 1.53 20.32 -13.99
N GLU A 49 0.94 19.15 -13.74
CA GLU A 49 1.69 17.91 -13.98
C GLU A 49 2.15 17.86 -15.43
N LYS A 50 3.44 17.61 -15.59
CA LYS A 50 4.03 17.34 -16.90
C LYS A 50 3.92 15.86 -17.16
N PHE A 51 2.93 15.45 -17.97
CA PHE A 51 2.88 14.09 -18.49
C PHE A 51 4.04 13.83 -19.45
N GLY A 52 4.50 12.58 -19.54
CA GLY A 52 5.62 12.20 -20.40
C GLY A 52 5.42 12.56 -21.88
N SER A 53 4.16 12.67 -22.33
CA SER A 53 3.80 13.16 -23.65
C SER A 53 2.71 14.24 -23.62
N PRO A 54 2.71 15.19 -24.59
CA PRO A 54 1.61 16.16 -24.76
C PRO A 54 0.25 15.50 -24.99
N GLN A 55 0.24 14.30 -25.61
CA GLN A 55 -0.98 13.52 -25.84
C GLN A 55 -1.57 12.99 -24.53
N ALA A 56 -0.74 12.46 -23.61
CA ALA A 56 -1.17 12.05 -22.28
C ALA A 56 -1.74 13.22 -21.47
N ALA A 57 -1.08 14.39 -21.53
CA ALA A 57 -1.58 15.61 -20.88
C ALA A 57 -2.92 16.09 -21.49
N ALA A 58 -3.12 15.94 -22.80
CA ALA A 58 -4.39 16.25 -23.44
C ALA A 58 -5.47 15.24 -23.04
N LEU A 59 -5.13 13.94 -22.95
CA LEU A 59 -6.05 12.88 -22.55
C LEU A 59 -6.52 13.08 -21.10
N TYR A 60 -5.59 13.36 -20.18
CA TYR A 60 -5.94 13.67 -18.79
C TYR A 60 -6.86 14.88 -18.68
N ARG A 61 -6.57 15.97 -19.41
CA ARG A 61 -7.44 17.17 -19.42
C ARG A 61 -8.83 16.88 -19.99
N ALA A 62 -8.93 16.08 -21.05
CA ALA A 62 -10.22 15.66 -21.59
C ALA A 62 -11.01 14.83 -20.58
N ALA A 63 -10.36 13.88 -19.91
CA ALA A 63 -10.98 13.09 -18.83
C ALA A 63 -11.39 13.95 -17.63
N ALA A 64 -10.55 14.87 -17.18
CA ALA A 64 -10.85 15.83 -16.11
C ALA A 64 -12.03 16.75 -16.46
N ALA A 65 -12.17 17.09 -17.74
CA ALA A 65 -13.30 17.85 -18.28
C ALA A 65 -14.53 16.98 -18.59
N GLY A 66 -14.45 15.65 -18.42
CA GLY A 66 -15.49 14.67 -18.78
C GLY A 66 -15.86 14.65 -20.27
N ASP A 67 -14.96 15.11 -21.14
CA ASP A 67 -15.13 15.09 -22.58
C ASP A 67 -14.67 13.73 -23.14
N LEU A 68 -15.52 12.72 -22.96
CA LEU A 68 -15.23 11.34 -23.35
C LEU A 68 -15.03 11.21 -24.86
N GLU A 69 -15.73 12.00 -25.67
CA GLU A 69 -15.57 11.99 -27.13
C GLU A 69 -14.17 12.47 -27.52
N ARG A 70 -13.71 13.59 -26.96
CA ARG A 70 -12.35 14.07 -27.20
C ARG A 70 -11.30 13.09 -26.68
N ALA A 71 -11.54 12.49 -25.52
CA ALA A 71 -10.65 11.48 -24.96
C ALA A 71 -10.55 10.24 -25.87
N ARG A 72 -11.67 9.73 -26.39
CA ARG A 72 -11.69 8.61 -27.35
C ARG A 72 -10.94 8.96 -28.64
N GLN A 73 -11.09 10.19 -29.16
CA GLN A 73 -10.31 10.65 -30.31
C GLN A 73 -8.81 10.67 -30.02
N LEU A 74 -8.40 11.14 -28.84
CA LEU A 74 -6.99 11.17 -28.45
C LEU A 74 -6.41 9.76 -28.33
N ILE A 75 -7.16 8.82 -27.75
CA ILE A 75 -6.78 7.40 -27.68
C ILE A 75 -6.64 6.82 -29.10
N ALA A 76 -7.58 7.10 -30.00
CA ALA A 76 -7.49 6.68 -31.41
C ALA A 76 -6.29 7.30 -32.16
N GLN A 77 -5.78 8.44 -31.70
CA GLN A 77 -4.57 9.11 -32.20
C GLN A 77 -3.28 8.61 -31.54
N GLY A 78 -3.37 7.60 -30.67
CA GLY A 78 -2.22 6.97 -30.01
C GLY A 78 -1.91 7.48 -28.60
N ALA A 79 -2.80 8.26 -27.98
CA ALA A 79 -2.64 8.61 -26.57
C ALA A 79 -2.78 7.34 -25.70
N ASP A 80 -1.76 7.07 -24.90
CA ASP A 80 -1.75 5.94 -23.97
C ASP A 80 -2.59 6.27 -22.73
N LEU A 81 -3.61 5.45 -22.47
CA LEU A 81 -4.53 5.57 -21.33
C LEU A 81 -3.86 5.21 -20.00
N ASN A 82 -2.73 4.50 -20.05
CA ASN A 82 -1.92 4.13 -18.91
C ASN A 82 -0.63 4.97 -18.81
N ALA A 83 -0.56 6.09 -19.56
CA ALA A 83 0.60 6.96 -19.56
C ALA A 83 0.94 7.49 -18.17
N ALA A 84 2.25 7.57 -17.91
CA ALA A 84 2.80 8.09 -16.67
C ALA A 84 3.14 9.60 -16.75
N ASN A 85 3.06 10.28 -15.62
CA ASN A 85 3.58 11.64 -15.46
C ASN A 85 5.07 11.65 -15.06
N ALA A 86 5.66 12.83 -14.86
CA ALA A 86 7.07 12.95 -14.48
C ALA A 86 7.40 12.41 -13.07
N ARG A 87 6.39 12.19 -12.24
CA ARG A 87 6.48 11.45 -10.97
C ARG A 87 6.07 9.99 -11.15
N GLU A 88 6.01 9.56 -12.41
CA GLU A 88 5.95 8.17 -12.83
C GLU A 88 4.55 7.54 -12.60
N MET A 89 3.63 8.24 -11.92
CA MET A 89 2.22 7.84 -11.74
C MET A 89 1.41 7.87 -13.04
N THR A 90 0.56 6.85 -13.20
CA THR A 90 -0.44 6.73 -14.28
C THR A 90 -1.47 7.87 -14.26
N LEU A 91 -2.24 8.00 -15.33
CA LEU A 91 -3.38 8.93 -15.38
C LEU A 91 -4.38 8.67 -14.23
N LEU A 92 -4.67 7.40 -13.94
CA LEU A 92 -5.64 7.01 -12.91
C LEU A 92 -5.14 7.33 -11.50
N GLU A 93 -3.86 7.06 -11.20
CA GLU A 93 -3.22 7.44 -9.94
C GLU A 93 -3.14 8.95 -9.76
N THR A 94 -2.84 9.68 -10.84
CA THR A 94 -2.83 11.15 -10.83
C THR A 94 -4.21 11.69 -10.44
N ALA A 95 -5.28 11.15 -11.01
CA ALA A 95 -6.65 11.54 -10.66
C ALA A 95 -6.97 11.30 -9.17
N MET A 96 -6.55 10.16 -8.60
CA MET A 96 -6.77 9.85 -7.19
C MET A 96 -5.97 10.78 -6.26
N ARG A 97 -4.68 11.00 -6.57
CA ARG A 97 -3.81 11.89 -5.81
C ARG A 97 -4.34 13.34 -5.79
N ASP A 98 -4.87 13.79 -6.91
CA ASP A 98 -5.40 15.16 -7.05
C ASP A 98 -6.82 15.32 -6.48
N GLY A 99 -7.45 14.23 -6.04
CA GLY A 99 -8.86 14.22 -5.66
C GLY A 99 -9.82 14.47 -6.83
N ASN A 100 -9.35 14.33 -8.08
CA ASN A 100 -10.14 14.62 -9.27
C ASN A 100 -11.05 13.44 -9.62
N ARG A 101 -12.21 13.39 -8.96
CA ARG A 101 -13.18 12.31 -9.13
C ARG A 101 -13.69 12.17 -10.57
N ARG A 102 -13.86 13.29 -11.27
CA ARG A 102 -14.33 13.28 -12.65
C ARG A 102 -13.31 12.66 -13.60
N ALA A 103 -12.02 13.00 -13.46
CA ALA A 103 -10.96 12.36 -14.23
C ALA A 103 -10.91 10.85 -13.94
N PHE A 104 -10.95 10.45 -12.67
CA PHE A 104 -10.94 9.05 -12.27
C PHE A 104 -12.09 8.24 -12.90
N ASP A 105 -13.34 8.72 -12.76
CA ASP A 105 -14.49 8.02 -13.30
C ASP A 105 -14.43 7.98 -14.84
N SER A 106 -14.06 9.10 -15.49
CA SER A 106 -13.92 9.15 -16.95
C SER A 106 -12.83 8.23 -17.50
N LEU A 107 -11.68 8.13 -16.82
CA LEU A 107 -10.59 7.24 -17.23
C LEU A 107 -11.02 5.78 -17.15
N LEU A 108 -11.77 5.38 -16.12
CA LEU A 108 -12.34 4.05 -16.00
C LEU A 108 -13.39 3.77 -17.08
N ASP A 109 -14.26 4.74 -17.40
CA ASP A 109 -15.26 4.64 -18.47
C ASP A 109 -14.63 4.57 -19.88
N LEU A 110 -13.39 5.05 -20.01
CA LEU A 110 -12.56 4.92 -21.22
C LEU A 110 -11.81 3.58 -21.27
N GLY A 111 -11.83 2.79 -20.20
CA GLY A 111 -11.20 1.47 -20.12
C GLY A 111 -9.80 1.47 -19.50
N ALA A 112 -9.46 2.45 -18.66
CA ALA A 112 -8.19 2.42 -17.91
C ALA A 112 -8.19 1.19 -17.00
N ASP A 113 -7.12 0.40 -17.05
CA ASP A 113 -7.00 -0.83 -16.27
C ASP A 113 -6.45 -0.51 -14.87
N PRO A 114 -7.24 -0.66 -13.78
CA PRO A 114 -6.74 -0.44 -12.43
C PRO A 114 -5.72 -1.50 -11.98
N ALA A 115 -5.60 -2.62 -12.70
CA ALA A 115 -4.59 -3.65 -12.49
C ALA A 115 -3.32 -3.43 -13.34
N TYR A 116 -3.24 -2.33 -14.11
CA TYR A 116 -2.07 -2.05 -14.94
C TYR A 116 -0.80 -1.95 -14.09
N LEU A 117 0.09 -2.91 -14.28
CA LEU A 117 1.42 -2.93 -13.69
C LEU A 117 2.39 -2.29 -14.69
N GLY A 118 2.55 -0.97 -14.58
CA GLY A 118 3.49 -0.20 -15.40
C GLY A 118 4.95 -0.46 -15.02
N THR A 119 5.80 0.56 -15.13
CA THR A 119 7.21 0.49 -14.67
C THR A 119 7.35 0.55 -13.15
N HIS A 120 6.24 0.74 -12.44
CA HIS A 120 6.18 0.82 -11.00
C HIS A 120 6.04 -0.53 -10.33
N ARG A 121 6.29 -0.50 -9.02
CA ARG A 121 6.10 -1.68 -8.17
C ARG A 121 4.63 -1.95 -7.85
N ASP A 122 3.76 -0.94 -7.97
CA ASP A 122 2.34 -0.98 -7.62
C ASP A 122 1.44 -0.70 -8.83
N THR A 123 0.20 -1.19 -8.76
CA THR A 123 -0.87 -0.86 -9.72
C THR A 123 -1.72 0.29 -9.19
N PRO A 124 -2.53 0.96 -10.03
CA PRO A 124 -3.47 1.98 -9.56
C PRO A 124 -4.41 1.47 -8.44
N LEU A 125 -4.80 0.19 -8.48
CA LEU A 125 -5.60 -0.44 -7.42
C LEU A 125 -4.83 -0.60 -6.10
N HIS A 126 -3.54 -0.90 -6.13
CA HIS A 126 -2.67 -0.86 -4.94
C HIS A 126 -2.54 0.56 -4.41
N TYR A 127 -2.39 1.55 -5.29
CA TYR A 127 -2.36 2.96 -4.89
C TYR A 127 -3.66 3.37 -4.17
N ALA A 128 -4.82 3.01 -4.73
CA ALA A 128 -6.12 3.24 -4.08
C ALA A 128 -6.23 2.60 -2.70
N THR A 129 -5.53 1.48 -2.48
CA THR A 129 -5.55 0.73 -1.21
C THR A 129 -4.74 1.40 -0.10
N ILE A 130 -3.73 2.21 -0.47
CA ILE A 130 -2.89 2.92 0.50
C ILE A 130 -3.33 4.38 0.75
N LEU A 131 -4.36 4.85 0.05
CA LEU A 131 -4.91 6.19 0.26
C LEU A 131 -5.80 6.22 1.51
N PRO A 132 -5.81 7.32 2.28
CA PRO A 132 -6.68 7.44 3.45
C PRO A 132 -8.18 7.40 3.11
N ASP A 133 -8.57 7.85 1.92
CA ASP A 133 -9.97 7.83 1.48
C ASP A 133 -10.33 6.48 0.83
N PRO A 134 -11.13 5.63 1.51
CA PRO A 134 -11.53 4.33 0.97
C PRO A 134 -12.50 4.42 -0.21
N SER A 135 -13.03 5.62 -0.54
CA SER A 135 -13.98 5.78 -1.64
C SER A 135 -13.38 5.41 -3.00
N TRP A 136 -12.07 5.53 -3.17
CA TRP A 136 -11.36 5.12 -4.38
C TRP A 136 -11.32 3.60 -4.51
N LEU A 137 -10.85 2.91 -3.46
CA LEU A 137 -10.82 1.45 -3.41
C LEU A 137 -12.22 0.87 -3.63
N LYS A 138 -13.23 1.36 -2.88
CA LYS A 138 -14.62 0.92 -3.02
C LYS A 138 -15.15 1.11 -4.44
N ALA A 139 -14.80 2.22 -5.09
CA ALA A 139 -15.24 2.49 -6.46
C ALA A 139 -14.60 1.56 -7.50
N LEU A 140 -13.34 1.17 -7.31
CA LEU A 140 -12.69 0.20 -8.18
C LEU A 140 -13.26 -1.22 -7.98
N LEU A 141 -13.46 -1.63 -6.72
CA LEU A 141 -14.08 -2.94 -6.40
C LEU A 141 -15.52 -3.03 -6.91
N ALA A 142 -16.31 -1.96 -6.77
CA ALA A 142 -17.68 -1.89 -7.30
C ALA A 142 -17.75 -2.00 -8.84
N ARG A 143 -16.64 -1.70 -9.53
CA ARG A 143 -16.48 -1.89 -10.98
C ARG A 143 -15.91 -3.25 -11.37
N GLY A 144 -15.80 -4.18 -10.41
CA GLY A 144 -15.36 -5.55 -10.65
C GLY A 144 -13.83 -5.72 -10.67
N ALA A 145 -13.06 -4.76 -10.15
CA ALA A 145 -11.63 -4.95 -9.97
C ALA A 145 -11.38 -6.14 -9.02
N SER A 146 -10.44 -7.02 -9.38
CA SER A 146 -10.09 -8.18 -8.56
C SER A 146 -9.33 -7.76 -7.30
N THR A 147 -9.59 -8.41 -6.18
CA THR A 147 -8.79 -8.27 -4.95
C THR A 147 -7.44 -8.97 -5.04
N GLU A 148 -7.31 -9.90 -5.99
CA GLU A 148 -6.13 -10.77 -6.18
C GLU A 148 -5.16 -10.19 -7.24
N VAL A 149 -5.19 -8.87 -7.45
CA VAL A 149 -4.17 -8.19 -8.27
C VAL A 149 -2.85 -8.23 -7.50
N HIS A 150 -1.78 -8.60 -8.19
CA HIS A 150 -0.45 -8.68 -7.62
C HIS A 150 0.40 -7.52 -8.12
N ASN A 151 1.12 -6.89 -7.20
CA ASN A 151 2.12 -5.89 -7.54
C ASN A 151 3.47 -6.57 -7.91
N SER A 152 4.54 -5.81 -8.15
CA SER A 152 5.84 -6.39 -8.54
C SER A 152 6.52 -7.21 -7.43
N MET A 153 6.06 -7.11 -6.18
CA MET A 153 6.47 -7.97 -5.06
C MET A 153 5.63 -9.23 -4.93
N GLY A 154 4.59 -9.39 -5.75
CA GLY A 154 3.58 -10.41 -5.51
C GLY A 154 2.67 -10.08 -4.33
N ASP A 155 2.72 -8.87 -3.80
CA ASP A 155 1.79 -8.46 -2.75
C ASP A 155 0.40 -8.33 -3.38
N THR A 156 -0.62 -8.88 -2.71
CA THR A 156 -2.02 -8.57 -2.99
C THR A 156 -2.44 -7.27 -2.30
N LEU A 157 -3.65 -6.79 -2.56
CA LEU A 157 -4.16 -5.57 -1.91
C LEU A 157 -4.15 -5.67 -0.37
N LEU A 158 -4.36 -6.87 0.20
CA LEU A 158 -4.34 -7.05 1.66
C LEU A 158 -2.97 -6.74 2.27
N PHE A 159 -1.87 -6.99 1.56
CA PHE A 159 -0.53 -6.63 2.03
C PHE A 159 -0.37 -5.11 2.08
N SER A 160 -0.80 -4.40 1.04
CA SER A 160 -0.73 -2.94 0.97
C SER A 160 -1.69 -2.23 1.94
N ALA A 161 -2.81 -2.87 2.30
CA ALA A 161 -3.79 -2.31 3.22
C ALA A 161 -3.29 -2.19 4.68
N LEU A 162 -2.11 -2.74 5.01
CA LEU A 162 -1.55 -2.67 6.36
C LEU A 162 -0.80 -1.36 6.69
N GLY A 163 -1.01 -0.30 5.90
CA GLY A 163 -0.53 1.07 6.15
C GLY A 163 -1.18 1.72 7.38
N ALA A 164 -0.48 2.69 7.99
CA ALA A 164 -0.87 3.29 9.28
C ALA A 164 -2.29 3.87 9.31
N ASP A 165 -2.75 4.44 8.20
CA ASP A 165 -4.05 5.13 8.09
C ASP A 165 -5.12 4.30 7.36
N THR A 166 -4.84 3.03 7.04
CA THR A 166 -5.68 2.21 6.16
C THR A 166 -6.36 1.04 6.88
N GLU A 167 -6.50 1.10 8.20
CA GLU A 167 -7.18 0.06 9.00
C GLU A 167 -8.54 -0.39 8.43
N PRO A 168 -9.43 0.51 7.93
CA PRO A 168 -10.70 0.09 7.34
C PRO A 168 -10.55 -0.70 6.03
N HIS A 169 -9.43 -0.54 5.31
CA HIS A 169 -9.23 -1.14 3.98
C HIS A 169 -9.10 -2.65 4.06
N VAL A 170 -8.49 -3.18 5.13
CA VAL A 170 -8.43 -4.63 5.35
C VAL A 170 -9.84 -5.22 5.43
N GLN A 171 -10.77 -4.58 6.15
CA GLN A 171 -12.15 -5.09 6.21
C GLN A 171 -12.87 -4.95 4.86
N ILE A 172 -12.70 -3.82 4.16
CA ILE A 172 -13.28 -3.62 2.82
C ILE A 172 -12.84 -4.73 1.85
N LEU A 173 -11.56 -5.09 1.87
CA LEU A 173 -11.01 -6.12 1.00
C LEU A 173 -11.52 -7.52 1.37
N LEU A 174 -11.58 -7.85 2.66
CA LEU A 174 -12.13 -9.13 3.12
C LEU A 174 -13.63 -9.25 2.80
N ASP A 175 -14.41 -8.17 2.96
CA ASP A 175 -15.83 -8.14 2.57
C ASP A 175 -16.00 -8.30 1.05
N ALA A 176 -15.01 -7.87 0.26
CA ALA A 176 -14.94 -8.06 -1.19
C ALA A 176 -14.39 -9.44 -1.61
N GLY A 177 -14.07 -10.32 -0.65
CA GLY A 177 -13.63 -11.69 -0.90
C GLY A 177 -12.12 -11.87 -1.11
N ALA A 178 -11.29 -10.92 -0.64
CA ALA A 178 -9.84 -11.04 -0.73
C ALA A 178 -9.30 -12.28 0.01
N ASP A 179 -8.35 -12.98 -0.59
CA ASP A 179 -7.74 -14.17 0.02
C ASP A 179 -6.76 -13.79 1.13
N ILE A 180 -7.16 -14.06 2.37
CA ILE A 180 -6.33 -13.82 3.55
C ILE A 180 -5.13 -14.78 3.67
N HIS A 181 -5.10 -15.86 2.89
CA HIS A 181 -4.04 -16.85 2.87
C HIS A 181 -2.99 -16.61 1.76
N ALA A 182 -3.12 -15.51 1.01
CA ALA A 182 -2.19 -15.14 -0.04
C ALA A 182 -0.73 -15.05 0.46
N ARG A 183 0.20 -15.36 -0.44
CA ARG A 183 1.65 -15.27 -0.21
C ARG A 183 2.31 -14.42 -1.29
N ASN A 184 3.19 -13.52 -0.88
CA ASN A 184 3.94 -12.70 -1.83
C ASN A 184 5.13 -13.45 -2.44
N ASN A 185 5.91 -12.79 -3.31
CA ASN A 185 7.06 -13.40 -3.99
C ASN A 185 8.23 -13.76 -3.07
N SER A 186 8.19 -13.34 -1.80
CA SER A 186 9.16 -13.75 -0.76
C SER A 186 8.61 -14.88 0.12
N GLY A 187 7.46 -15.45 -0.24
CA GLY A 187 6.75 -16.44 0.55
C GLY A 187 6.12 -15.88 1.83
N GLU A 188 6.10 -14.56 2.02
CA GLU A 188 5.54 -13.96 3.22
C GLU A 188 4.01 -14.08 3.22
N THR A 189 3.44 -14.36 4.39
CA THR A 189 1.99 -14.24 4.64
C THR A 189 1.65 -12.88 5.24
N LEU A 190 0.37 -12.55 5.38
CA LEU A 190 -0.05 -11.33 6.09
C LEU A 190 0.43 -11.26 7.54
N LEU A 191 0.65 -12.40 8.20
CA LEU A 191 1.25 -12.43 9.55
C LEU A 191 2.71 -11.92 9.52
N HIS A 192 3.52 -12.35 8.55
CA HIS A 192 4.89 -11.87 8.38
C HIS A 192 4.88 -10.36 8.15
N GLN A 193 4.01 -9.92 7.24
CA GLN A 193 3.85 -8.53 6.92
C GLN A 193 3.50 -7.72 8.17
N ALA A 194 2.40 -8.03 8.85
CA ALA A 194 1.93 -7.31 10.04
C ALA A 194 2.96 -7.31 11.17
N ALA A 195 3.65 -8.43 11.38
CA ALA A 195 4.74 -8.53 12.35
C ALA A 195 5.92 -7.61 12.03
N SER A 196 6.36 -7.56 10.78
CA SER A 196 7.52 -6.76 10.34
C SER A 196 7.32 -5.25 10.53
N ILE A 197 6.08 -4.77 10.46
CA ILE A 197 5.71 -3.36 10.63
C ILE A 197 5.05 -3.06 11.98
N ASN A 198 5.12 -4.00 12.93
CA ASN A 198 4.59 -3.85 14.31
C ASN A 198 3.08 -3.57 14.39
N ARG A 199 2.29 -4.13 13.48
CA ARG A 199 0.82 -4.06 13.48
C ARG A 199 0.23 -5.15 14.37
N PHE A 200 0.42 -4.98 15.68
CA PHE A 200 0.13 -6.03 16.65
C PHE A 200 -1.34 -6.47 16.69
N ASP A 201 -2.28 -5.54 16.49
CA ASP A 201 -3.72 -5.87 16.49
C ASP A 201 -4.11 -6.65 15.23
N ASP A 202 -3.52 -6.33 14.07
CA ASP A 202 -3.73 -7.10 12.84
C ASP A 202 -3.13 -8.51 12.93
N VAL A 203 -2.00 -8.69 13.64
CA VAL A 203 -1.47 -10.05 13.91
C VAL A 203 -2.49 -10.88 14.69
N VAL A 204 -3.09 -10.33 15.74
CA VAL A 204 -4.13 -11.04 16.51
C VAL A 204 -5.34 -11.36 15.62
N ARG A 205 -5.81 -10.37 14.86
CA ARG A 205 -6.93 -10.53 13.94
C ARG A 205 -6.67 -11.61 12.88
N PHE A 206 -5.49 -11.64 12.26
CA PHE A 206 -5.16 -12.63 11.23
C PHE A 206 -5.03 -14.05 11.79
N LEU A 207 -4.53 -14.20 13.02
CA LEU A 207 -4.57 -15.50 13.71
C LEU A 207 -6.01 -15.97 13.96
N GLU A 208 -6.90 -15.06 14.37
CA GLU A 208 -8.33 -15.36 14.58
C GLU A 208 -9.05 -15.70 13.26
N LEU A 209 -8.66 -15.06 12.16
CA LEU A 209 -9.15 -15.36 10.81
C LEU A 209 -8.50 -16.61 10.18
N GLY A 210 -7.61 -17.30 10.91
CA GLY A 210 -7.10 -18.61 10.51
C GLY A 210 -5.85 -18.58 9.62
N VAL A 211 -5.15 -17.46 9.50
CA VAL A 211 -3.85 -17.43 8.81
C VAL A 211 -2.87 -18.33 9.56
N ASP A 212 -2.27 -19.29 8.85
CA ASP A 212 -1.38 -20.29 9.46
C ASP A 212 -0.09 -19.63 10.01
N PRO A 213 0.13 -19.65 11.34
CA PRO A 213 1.29 -19.05 11.98
C PRO A 213 2.59 -19.85 11.82
N THR A 214 2.50 -21.07 11.30
CA THR A 214 3.63 -22.00 11.16
C THR A 214 4.29 -21.92 9.79
N LEU A 215 3.65 -21.24 8.84
CA LEU A 215 4.19 -21.00 7.51
C LEU A 215 5.49 -20.20 7.61
N LYS A 216 6.46 -20.61 6.79
CA LYS A 216 7.76 -19.97 6.67
C LYS A 216 7.84 -19.18 5.38
N ASP A 217 8.44 -18.00 5.44
CA ASP A 217 8.91 -17.28 4.25
C ASP A 217 10.02 -18.08 3.53
N ASP A 218 10.47 -17.56 2.38
CA ASP A 218 11.51 -18.23 1.57
C ASP A 218 12.89 -18.27 2.24
N ILE A 219 13.08 -17.49 3.32
CA ILE A 219 14.30 -17.47 4.13
C ILE A 219 14.23 -18.53 5.24
N GLY A 220 13.04 -19.06 5.54
CA GLY A 220 12.79 -20.11 6.52
C GLY A 220 12.33 -19.60 7.89
N TYR A 221 11.92 -18.33 8.00
CA TYR A 221 11.39 -17.73 9.21
C TYR A 221 9.87 -17.76 9.24
N THR A 222 9.28 -17.96 10.41
CA THR A 222 7.86 -17.67 10.65
C THR A 222 7.68 -16.19 11.00
N PHE A 223 6.43 -15.71 11.05
CA PHE A 223 6.12 -14.36 11.51
C PHE A 223 6.67 -14.06 12.92
N GLN A 224 6.81 -15.09 13.76
CA GLN A 224 7.31 -14.96 15.13
C GLN A 224 8.71 -14.36 15.17
N HIS A 225 9.55 -14.66 14.18
CA HIS A 225 10.91 -14.13 14.07
C HIS A 225 10.92 -12.61 14.11
N ALA A 226 10.09 -11.95 13.29
CA ALA A 226 9.95 -10.50 13.29
C ALA A 226 9.15 -10.00 14.51
N PHE A 227 8.06 -10.70 14.83
CA PHE A 227 7.11 -10.29 15.86
C PHE A 227 7.72 -10.20 17.26
N PHE A 228 8.60 -11.14 17.62
CA PHE A 228 9.28 -11.19 18.92
C PHE A 228 10.69 -10.58 18.91
N ASN A 229 11.19 -10.08 17.77
CA ASN A 229 12.54 -9.52 17.64
C ASN A 229 12.78 -8.29 18.55
N THR A 230 11.79 -7.40 18.66
CA THR A 230 11.94 -6.17 19.46
C THR A 230 11.96 -6.52 20.96
N PRO A 231 12.98 -6.09 21.74
CA PRO A 231 13.03 -6.32 23.18
C PRO A 231 11.80 -5.78 23.92
N GLU A 232 11.27 -6.53 24.89
CA GLU A 232 10.03 -6.18 25.59
C GLU A 232 10.08 -4.81 26.31
N ARG A 233 11.27 -4.41 26.78
CA ARG A 233 11.50 -3.09 27.41
C ARG A 233 11.28 -1.89 26.46
N LEU A 234 11.32 -2.12 25.14
CA LEU A 234 11.13 -1.06 24.13
C LEU A 234 9.68 -0.95 23.67
N LEU A 235 8.80 -1.85 24.12
CA LEU A 235 7.40 -1.86 23.71
C LEU A 235 6.54 -0.94 24.57
N ASN A 236 5.60 -0.26 23.92
CA ASN A 236 4.51 0.43 24.60
C ASN A 236 3.52 -0.60 25.24
N PRO A 237 2.63 -0.17 26.16
CA PRO A 237 1.71 -1.08 26.85
C PRO A 237 0.78 -1.87 25.92
N GLN A 238 0.28 -1.26 24.84
CA GLN A 238 -0.61 -1.91 23.86
C GLN A 238 0.11 -3.06 23.15
N ALA A 239 1.34 -2.83 22.68
CA ALA A 239 2.16 -3.84 22.03
C ALA A 239 2.49 -5.00 22.97
N LYS A 240 2.76 -4.73 24.26
CA LYS A 240 2.94 -5.78 25.28
C LYS A 240 1.68 -6.62 25.46
N ALA A 241 0.52 -5.98 25.56
CA ALA A 241 -0.76 -6.67 25.71
C ALA A 241 -1.06 -7.54 24.48
N ALA A 242 -0.83 -7.03 23.27
CA ALA A 242 -1.02 -7.80 22.05
C ALA A 242 -0.03 -8.98 21.93
N ARG A 243 1.25 -8.80 22.29
CA ARG A 243 2.20 -9.93 22.39
C ARG A 243 1.73 -10.99 23.39
N ALA A 244 1.21 -10.58 24.55
CA ALA A 244 0.67 -11.51 25.53
C ALA A 244 -0.52 -12.30 24.96
N LYS A 245 -1.42 -11.65 24.22
CA LYS A 245 -2.51 -12.31 23.49
C LYS A 245 -1.99 -13.34 22.48
N VAL A 246 -1.02 -12.96 21.65
CA VAL A 246 -0.41 -13.86 20.65
C VAL A 246 0.27 -15.06 21.33
N ARG A 247 1.05 -14.85 22.40
CA ARG A 247 1.66 -15.94 23.19
C ARG A 247 0.60 -16.90 23.73
N ALA A 248 -0.46 -16.37 24.32
CA ALA A 248 -1.55 -17.19 24.85
C ALA A 248 -2.25 -17.98 23.74
N TRP A 249 -2.51 -17.34 22.60
CA TRP A 249 -3.12 -17.96 21.43
C TRP A 249 -2.26 -19.12 20.91
N LEU A 250 -0.94 -18.91 20.73
CA LEU A 250 -0.01 -19.95 20.26
C LEU A 250 0.08 -21.12 21.25
N ARG A 251 0.22 -20.83 22.55
CA ARG A 251 0.28 -21.86 23.60
C ARG A 251 -0.99 -22.69 23.68
N SER A 252 -2.16 -22.06 23.56
CA SER A 252 -3.45 -22.78 23.57
C SER A 252 -3.60 -23.81 22.45
N ARG A 253 -2.79 -23.67 21.38
CA ARG A 253 -2.76 -24.54 20.20
C ARG A 253 -1.49 -25.38 20.10
N ASN A 254 -0.69 -25.42 21.17
CA ASN A 254 0.59 -26.15 21.24
C ASN A 254 1.60 -25.73 20.16
N ILE A 255 1.56 -24.48 19.69
CA ILE A 255 2.55 -23.95 18.74
C ILE A 255 3.75 -23.42 19.53
N PRO A 256 4.99 -23.89 19.24
CA PRO A 256 6.19 -23.42 19.93
C PRO A 256 6.42 -21.91 19.76
N LEU A 257 6.90 -21.26 20.84
CA LEU A 257 7.28 -19.86 20.81
C LEU A 257 8.73 -19.70 20.31
N GLU A 258 8.92 -18.90 19.27
CA GLU A 258 10.23 -18.59 18.68
C GLU A 258 10.82 -17.29 19.25
N GLU A 259 10.94 -17.21 20.58
CA GLU A 259 11.48 -16.04 21.26
C GLU A 259 13.01 -16.16 21.44
N ARG A 260 13.75 -15.06 21.23
CA ARG A 260 15.14 -15.00 21.69
C ARG A 260 15.14 -14.84 23.21
N GLN A 261 15.88 -15.71 23.88
CA GLN A 261 16.17 -15.64 25.31
C GLN A 261 17.04 -14.43 25.65
#